data_AF-A0A7F5R4W2-F1
#
_entry.id   AF-A0A7F5R4W2-F1
#
_cell.length_a   1.000
_cell.length_b   1.000
_cell.length_c   1.000
_cell.angle_alpha   90.00
_cell.angle_beta   90.00
_cell.angle_gamma   90.00
#
_symmetry.space_group_name_H-M   'P 1'
#
loop_
_entity.id
_entity.type
_entity.pdbx_description
1 polymer ?
#
loop_
_entity_poly.entity_id
_entity_poly.type
_entity_poly.pdbx_seq_one_letter_code
_entity_poly.pdbx_strand_id
1 'polypeptide(L)'
;MLLFVLLGLTTSIVDCLDMKPVEPNANCSKSLDNLANALANFTLCSVKNSKPIKLCEKCVHSYLEILESYEDIVKLADGDHKCISNYVNLDRLQIVDTFYRNSYNLWNQAKCYECFQSINGNLTANLSLETVHFNELSDDFKRCIGGKDVNETNMCNICMDVYTNLDSFYKSISNENEKIGVCMDIVDMMNQTRGFWSKNCCKYRHHVEFIFVFSTAAMIFTMIIFYVLTKICTDKRMPTVFKQTRFANYLQSSSSLSTRR
;
A
#
# COMPACT_ATOMS: atom_id res chain seq x y z
N MET A 1 -4.69 43.43 57.68
CA MET A 1 -4.23 43.33 56.29
C MET A 1 -4.41 41.89 55.78
N LEU A 2 -5.65 41.39 55.80
CA LEU A 2 -6.00 40.02 55.36
C LEU A 2 -7.47 39.91 54.92
N LEU A 3 -8.29 40.96 55.11
CA LEU A 3 -9.69 41.01 54.67
C LEU A 3 -9.90 41.56 53.25
N PHE A 4 -8.90 42.22 52.65
CA PHE A 4 -9.06 42.86 51.32
C PHE A 4 -8.76 41.94 50.13
N VAL A 5 -8.20 40.74 50.36
CA VAL A 5 -7.86 39.81 49.26
C VAL A 5 -9.04 38.90 48.89
N LEU A 6 -10.03 38.73 49.78
CA LEU A 6 -11.17 37.82 49.54
C LEU A 6 -12.36 38.48 48.81
N LEU A 7 -12.42 39.81 48.73
CA LEU A 7 -13.51 40.54 48.06
C LEU A 7 -13.18 40.96 46.62
N GLY A 8 -11.93 40.79 46.18
CA GLY A 8 -11.47 41.15 44.82
C GLY A 8 -11.52 40.00 43.80
N LEU A 9 -11.90 38.79 44.22
CA LEU A 9 -11.91 37.59 43.36
C LEU A 9 -13.31 37.13 42.93
N THR A 10 -14.37 37.74 43.43
CA THR A 10 -15.76 37.31 43.13
C THR A 10 -16.43 38.11 42.01
N THR A 11 -15.79 39.14 41.47
CA THR A 11 -16.39 40.01 40.43
C THR A 11 -15.81 39.84 39.02
N SER A 12 -14.97 38.83 38.78
CA SER A 12 -14.37 38.58 37.45
C SER A 12 -14.71 37.21 36.85
N ILE A 13 -15.70 36.49 37.39
CA ILE A 13 -16.12 35.17 36.88
C ILE A 13 -17.57 35.17 36.33
N VAL A 14 -18.33 36.26 36.48
CA VAL A 14 -19.75 36.30 36.06
C VAL A 14 -19.96 36.89 34.65
N ASP A 15 -18.87 37.26 33.96
CA ASP A 15 -18.90 37.57 32.51
C ASP A 15 -18.37 36.41 31.66
N CYS A 16 -18.60 35.16 32.10
CA CYS A 16 -18.65 34.06 31.14
C CYS A 16 -19.93 34.23 30.34
N LEU A 17 -19.82 35.03 29.28
CA LEU A 17 -20.65 35.07 28.08
C LEU A 17 -21.85 34.14 28.18
N ASP A 18 -23.00 34.75 28.45
CA ASP A 18 -24.31 34.23 28.07
C ASP A 18 -24.32 34.14 26.52
N MET A 19 -23.53 33.22 25.97
CA MET A 19 -23.68 32.75 24.60
C MET A 19 -25.00 31.99 24.60
N LYS A 20 -26.09 32.75 24.40
CA LYS A 20 -27.32 32.17 23.90
C LYS A 20 -26.91 31.26 22.75
N PRO A 21 -27.28 29.96 22.77
CA PRO A 21 -27.07 29.13 21.60
C PRO A 21 -27.74 29.87 20.46
N VAL A 22 -26.94 30.29 19.47
CA VAL A 22 -27.47 30.82 18.22
C VAL A 22 -28.30 29.68 17.66
N GLU A 23 -29.62 29.75 17.81
CA GLU A 23 -30.48 28.77 17.18
C GLU A 23 -30.18 28.85 15.68
N PRO A 24 -29.69 27.76 15.08
CA PRO A 24 -29.34 27.80 13.68
C PRO A 24 -30.62 28.11 12.91
N ASN A 25 -30.54 29.11 12.02
CA ASN A 25 -31.62 29.40 11.08
C ASN A 25 -32.10 28.09 10.44
N ALA A 26 -33.42 27.92 10.31
CA ALA A 26 -34.05 26.72 9.79
C ALA A 26 -33.41 26.23 8.46
N ASN A 27 -32.92 27.16 7.63
CA ASN A 27 -32.22 26.85 6.39
C ASN A 27 -30.82 26.24 6.61
N CYS A 28 -30.05 26.74 7.59
CA CYS A 28 -28.75 26.17 7.95
C CYS A 28 -28.92 24.78 8.60
N SER A 29 -29.95 24.61 9.45
CA SER A 29 -30.27 23.30 10.06
C SER A 29 -30.64 22.27 8.99
N LYS A 30 -31.52 22.63 8.05
CA LYS A 30 -31.90 21.74 6.95
C LYS A 30 -30.73 21.31 6.08
N SER A 31 -29.81 22.23 5.80
CA SER A 31 -28.64 21.91 4.97
C SER A 31 -27.69 20.97 5.71
N LEU A 32 -27.51 21.18 7.03
CA LEU A 32 -26.77 20.25 7.88
C LEU A 32 -27.40 18.85 7.88
N ASP A 33 -28.73 18.76 7.97
CA ASP A 33 -29.45 17.48 7.90
C ASP A 33 -29.22 16.77 6.55
N ASN A 34 -29.21 17.52 5.44
CA ASN A 34 -28.89 16.96 4.12
C ASN A 34 -27.47 16.37 4.08
N LEU A 35 -26.47 17.11 4.58
CA LEU A 35 -25.10 16.60 4.66
C LEU A 35 -25.00 15.38 5.58
N ALA A 36 -25.69 15.38 6.73
CA ALA A 36 -25.72 14.25 7.64
C ALA A 36 -26.29 12.99 6.99
N ASN A 37 -27.39 13.14 6.24
CA ASN A 37 -28.00 12.05 5.48
C ASN A 37 -27.06 11.53 4.37
N ALA A 38 -26.42 12.42 3.62
CA ALA A 38 -25.45 12.05 2.59
C ALA A 38 -24.26 11.27 3.16
N LEU A 39 -23.67 11.76 4.27
CA LEU A 39 -22.59 11.09 4.99
C LEU A 39 -23.01 9.71 5.51
N ALA A 40 -24.22 9.58 6.07
CA ALA A 40 -24.74 8.31 6.56
C ALA A 40 -24.94 7.30 5.41
N ASN A 41 -25.52 7.74 4.29
CA ASN A 41 -25.73 6.91 3.11
C ASN A 41 -24.42 6.41 2.50
N PHE A 42 -23.44 7.30 2.34
CA PHE A 42 -22.12 6.94 1.85
C PHE A 42 -21.42 5.96 2.78
N THR A 43 -21.47 6.18 4.10
CA THR A 43 -20.89 5.26 5.08
C THR A 43 -21.53 3.88 5.01
N LEU A 44 -22.86 3.83 4.96
CA LEU A 44 -23.61 2.58 4.80
C LEU A 44 -23.23 1.84 3.51
N CYS A 45 -23.16 2.56 2.40
CA CYS A 45 -22.75 2.00 1.11
C CYS A 45 -21.32 1.46 1.16
N SER A 46 -20.40 2.23 1.73
CA SER A 46 -18.98 1.87 1.85
C SER A 46 -18.78 0.59 2.64
N VAL A 47 -19.46 0.46 3.77
CA VAL A 47 -19.37 -0.73 4.63
C VAL A 47 -19.97 -1.95 3.93
N LYS A 48 -21.13 -1.81 3.26
CA LYS A 48 -21.79 -2.90 2.53
C LYS A 48 -20.96 -3.42 1.35
N ASN A 49 -20.18 -2.55 0.71
CA ASN A 49 -19.35 -2.88 -0.46
C ASN A 49 -17.86 -3.00 -0.12
N SER A 50 -17.55 -3.35 1.14
CA SER A 50 -16.16 -3.51 1.61
C SER A 50 -15.54 -4.87 1.24
N LYS A 51 -16.34 -5.89 0.95
CA LYS A 51 -15.89 -7.23 0.53
C LYS A 51 -16.91 -7.92 -0.40
N PRO A 52 -16.53 -8.24 -1.66
CA PRO A 52 -15.37 -7.70 -2.39
C PRO A 52 -15.46 -6.18 -2.48
N ILE A 53 -14.31 -5.50 -2.61
CA ILE A 53 -14.29 -4.02 -2.64
C ILE A 53 -14.98 -3.56 -3.93
N LYS A 54 -16.11 -2.86 -3.78
CA LYS A 54 -16.87 -2.21 -4.85
C LYS A 54 -17.29 -0.79 -4.46
N LEU A 55 -16.42 -0.13 -3.71
CA LEU A 55 -16.69 1.17 -3.10
C LEU A 55 -16.90 2.22 -4.19
N CYS A 56 -16.00 2.26 -5.16
CA CYS A 56 -16.01 3.29 -6.18
C CYS A 56 -17.27 3.18 -7.05
N GLU A 57 -17.50 2.01 -7.64
CA GLU A 57 -18.61 1.78 -8.57
C GLU A 57 -19.99 1.88 -7.92
N LYS A 58 -20.15 1.43 -6.67
CA LYS A 58 -21.46 1.38 -6.01
C LYS A 58 -21.81 2.62 -5.21
N CYS A 59 -20.81 3.37 -4.73
CA CYS A 59 -21.03 4.47 -3.80
C CYS A 59 -20.77 5.86 -4.41
N VAL A 60 -20.52 5.95 -5.72
CA VAL A 60 -20.25 7.22 -6.40
C VAL A 60 -21.37 8.25 -6.23
N HIS A 61 -22.64 7.84 -6.32
CA HIS A 61 -23.76 8.76 -6.17
C HIS A 61 -23.82 9.37 -4.77
N SER A 62 -23.71 8.54 -3.72
CA SER A 62 -23.67 9.03 -2.34
C SER A 62 -22.43 9.89 -2.05
N TYR A 63 -21.31 9.63 -2.73
CA TYR A 63 -20.14 10.49 -2.64
C TYR A 63 -20.36 11.87 -3.29
N LEU A 64 -20.98 11.91 -4.47
CA LEU A 64 -21.34 13.17 -5.14
C LEU A 64 -22.33 13.98 -4.29
N GLU A 65 -23.31 13.33 -3.65
CA GLU A 65 -24.25 13.98 -2.72
C GLU A 65 -23.53 14.63 -1.52
N ILE A 66 -22.45 14.03 -1.02
CA ILE A 66 -21.62 14.64 0.04
C ILE A 66 -20.96 15.91 -0.48
N LEU A 67 -20.35 15.88 -1.68
CA LEU A 67 -19.67 17.04 -2.25
C LEU A 67 -20.64 18.20 -2.46
N GLU A 68 -21.81 17.92 -3.04
CA GLU A 68 -22.87 18.91 -3.28
C GLU A 68 -23.41 19.47 -1.95
N SER A 69 -23.80 18.60 -1.01
CA SER A 69 -24.37 19.04 0.28
C SER A 69 -23.36 19.83 1.12
N TYR A 70 -22.08 19.49 1.04
CA TYR A 70 -21.03 20.23 1.74
C TYR A 70 -20.79 21.60 1.09
N GLU A 71 -20.72 21.66 -0.23
CA GLU A 71 -20.56 22.91 -0.98
C GLU A 71 -21.74 23.87 -0.72
N ASP A 72 -22.96 23.35 -0.63
CA ASP A 72 -24.15 24.12 -0.28
C ASP A 72 -24.02 24.76 1.11
N ILE A 73 -23.64 24.00 2.14
CA ILE A 73 -23.45 24.54 3.50
C ILE A 73 -22.32 25.59 3.55
N VAL A 74 -21.25 25.40 2.77
CA VAL A 74 -20.13 26.36 2.68
C VAL A 74 -20.60 27.68 2.03
N LYS A 75 -21.43 27.60 0.99
CA LYS A 75 -21.90 28.75 0.21
C LYS A 75 -23.08 29.47 0.85
N LEU A 76 -23.91 28.78 1.62
CA LEU A 76 -25.06 29.35 2.30
C LEU A 76 -24.61 30.41 3.31
N ALA A 77 -25.11 31.63 3.11
CA ALA A 77 -24.95 32.75 4.03
C ALA A 77 -26.29 33.00 4.76
N ASP A 78 -26.19 33.22 6.06
CA ASP A 78 -27.28 33.65 6.92
C ASP A 78 -26.96 35.05 7.45
N GLY A 79 -27.51 36.07 6.79
CA GLY A 79 -27.11 37.46 7.01
C GLY A 79 -25.64 37.72 6.66
N ASP A 80 -24.86 38.23 7.61
CA ASP A 80 -23.43 38.55 7.44
C ASP A 80 -22.48 37.36 7.74
N HIS A 81 -23.02 36.19 8.10
CA HIS A 81 -22.24 35.02 8.49
C HIS A 81 -22.53 33.81 7.62
N LYS A 82 -21.50 32.99 7.33
CA LYS A 82 -21.68 31.74 6.58
C LYS A 82 -22.27 30.66 7.50
N CYS A 83 -23.26 29.89 7.06
CA CYS A 83 -23.85 28.82 7.87
C CYS A 83 -22.77 27.86 8.43
N ILE A 84 -21.75 27.55 7.62
CA ILE A 84 -20.67 26.64 8.04
C ILE A 84 -19.85 27.13 9.24
N SER A 85 -19.73 28.45 9.47
CA SER A 85 -18.96 28.96 10.62
C SER A 85 -19.57 28.57 11.95
N ASN A 86 -20.89 28.33 11.97
CA ASN A 86 -21.61 27.90 13.17
C ASN A 86 -21.40 26.42 13.50
N TYR A 87 -20.75 25.63 12.64
CA TYR A 87 -20.60 24.17 12.85
C TYR A 87 -19.16 23.67 12.77
N VAL A 88 -18.26 24.37 12.08
CA VAL A 88 -16.87 23.91 11.86
C VAL A 88 -15.86 24.60 12.79
N ASN A 89 -16.19 25.74 13.40
CA ASN A 89 -15.22 26.54 14.18
C ASN A 89 -15.60 26.77 15.65
N LEU A 90 -16.69 26.14 16.14
CA LEU A 90 -17.14 26.33 17.53
C LEU A 90 -16.54 25.32 18.51
N ASP A 91 -16.04 24.18 18.03
CA ASP A 91 -15.47 23.12 18.86
C ASP A 91 -14.08 22.68 18.35
N ARG A 92 -13.29 22.06 19.24
CA ARG A 92 -11.97 21.50 18.88
C ARG A 92 -12.06 20.21 18.08
N LEU A 93 -13.22 19.57 18.10
CA LEU A 93 -13.47 18.27 17.45
C LEU A 93 -13.78 18.42 15.97
N GLN A 94 -14.41 19.53 15.58
CA GLN A 94 -14.80 19.88 14.22
C GLN A 94 -15.47 18.69 13.51
N ILE A 95 -16.53 18.18 14.12
CA ILE A 95 -17.13 16.89 13.74
C ILE A 95 -17.52 16.87 12.25
N VAL A 96 -18.22 17.92 11.80
CA VAL A 96 -18.70 18.03 10.41
C VAL A 96 -17.54 17.98 9.41
N ASP A 97 -16.50 18.80 9.63
CA ASP A 97 -15.32 18.84 8.77
C ASP A 97 -14.53 17.53 8.82
N THR A 98 -14.43 16.90 9.99
CA THR A 98 -13.75 15.62 10.16
C THR A 98 -14.45 14.50 9.37
N PHE A 99 -15.78 14.40 9.45
CA PHE A 99 -16.53 13.38 8.68
C PHE A 99 -16.45 13.62 7.17
N TYR A 100 -16.56 14.88 6.73
CA TYR A 100 -16.36 15.23 5.33
C TYR A 100 -14.97 14.85 4.84
N ARG A 101 -13.92 15.26 5.55
CA ARG A 101 -12.52 14.97 5.22
C ARG A 101 -12.24 13.46 5.23
N ASN A 102 -12.81 12.70 6.16
CA ASN A 102 -12.67 11.25 6.18
C ASN A 102 -13.28 10.60 4.93
N SER A 103 -14.48 11.03 4.52
CA SER A 103 -15.12 10.55 3.29
C SER A 103 -14.30 10.92 2.04
N TYR A 104 -13.82 12.15 1.97
CA TYR A 104 -12.95 12.64 0.91
C TYR A 104 -11.63 11.84 0.84
N ASN A 105 -10.99 11.61 1.98
CA ASN A 105 -9.75 10.85 2.06
C ASN A 105 -9.96 9.39 1.67
N LEU A 106 -11.06 8.77 2.11
CA LEU A 106 -11.39 7.39 1.74
C LEU A 106 -11.52 7.25 0.21
N TRP A 107 -12.25 8.17 -0.43
CA TRP A 107 -12.42 8.19 -1.89
C TRP A 107 -11.08 8.34 -2.64
N ASN A 108 -10.22 9.25 -2.18
CA ASN A 108 -8.94 9.52 -2.82
C ASN A 108 -7.90 8.43 -2.57
N GLN A 109 -7.87 7.82 -1.38
CA GLN A 109 -6.99 6.69 -1.08
C GLN A 109 -7.34 5.48 -1.94
N ALA A 110 -8.64 5.24 -2.17
CA ALA A 110 -9.11 4.22 -3.10
C ALA A 110 -8.90 4.60 -4.58
N LYS A 111 -8.39 5.80 -4.87
CA LYS A 111 -8.22 6.36 -6.21
C LYS A 111 -9.48 6.23 -7.07
N CYS A 112 -10.65 6.41 -6.47
CA CYS A 112 -11.91 6.15 -7.16
C CYS A 112 -12.11 7.05 -8.37
N TYR A 113 -11.48 8.22 -8.43
CA TYR A 113 -11.53 9.11 -9.60
C TYR A 113 -10.98 8.47 -10.89
N GLU A 114 -10.12 7.45 -10.80
CA GLU A 114 -9.57 6.73 -11.96
C GLU A 114 -10.58 5.73 -12.58
N CYS A 115 -11.60 5.32 -11.80
CA CYS A 115 -12.68 4.45 -12.28
C CYS A 115 -13.69 5.20 -13.18
N PHE A 116 -13.65 6.54 -13.20
CA PHE A 116 -14.69 7.38 -13.81
C PHE A 116 -14.14 8.34 -14.85
N GLN A 117 -15.02 8.84 -15.71
CA GLN A 117 -14.68 9.90 -16.65
C GLN A 117 -14.63 11.25 -15.94
N SER A 118 -13.59 12.03 -16.22
CA SER A 118 -13.51 13.44 -15.83
C SER A 118 -13.94 14.32 -16.99
N ILE A 119 -15.12 14.95 -16.87
CA ILE A 119 -15.62 15.90 -17.87
C ILE A 119 -15.35 17.30 -17.34
N ASN A 120 -14.49 18.06 -18.02
CA ASN A 120 -14.10 19.42 -17.64
C ASN A 120 -13.53 19.54 -16.20
N GLY A 121 -12.86 18.50 -15.71
CA GLY A 121 -12.30 18.48 -14.35
C GLY A 121 -13.28 18.08 -13.26
N ASN A 122 -14.56 17.86 -13.59
CA ASN A 122 -15.56 17.38 -12.64
C ASN A 122 -15.72 15.86 -12.73
N LEU A 123 -15.84 15.23 -11.55
CA LEU A 123 -16.13 13.81 -11.39
C LEU A 123 -17.55 13.52 -11.89
N THR A 124 -17.69 12.54 -12.78
CA THR A 124 -19.00 12.03 -13.18
C THR A 124 -19.23 10.62 -12.65
N ALA A 125 -20.50 10.21 -12.55
CA ALA A 125 -20.86 8.85 -12.16
C ALA A 125 -20.66 7.82 -13.30
N ASN A 126 -20.21 8.25 -14.48
CA ASN A 126 -20.01 7.39 -15.64
C ASN A 126 -18.61 6.76 -15.63
N LEU A 127 -18.55 5.44 -15.77
CA LEU A 127 -17.30 4.68 -15.75
C LEU A 127 -16.37 5.06 -16.92
N SER A 128 -15.07 5.03 -16.67
CA SER A 128 -14.05 5.19 -17.71
C SER A 128 -14.08 4.03 -18.70
N LEU A 129 -13.61 4.27 -19.93
CA LEU A 129 -13.56 3.24 -20.97
C LEU A 129 -12.71 2.05 -20.52
N GLU A 130 -11.61 2.33 -19.82
CA GLU A 130 -10.71 1.33 -19.25
C GLU A 130 -11.42 0.47 -18.20
N THR A 131 -12.23 1.09 -17.33
CA THR A 131 -12.98 0.37 -16.28
C THR A 131 -14.07 -0.52 -16.89
N VAL A 132 -14.79 -0.02 -17.89
CA VAL A 132 -15.79 -0.83 -18.62
C VAL A 132 -15.11 -2.04 -19.27
N HIS A 133 -14.02 -1.82 -19.98
CA HIS A 133 -13.29 -2.89 -20.65
C HIS A 133 -12.70 -3.91 -19.65
N PHE A 134 -12.17 -3.45 -18.52
CA PHE A 134 -11.71 -4.34 -17.45
C PHE A 134 -12.85 -5.23 -16.94
N ASN A 135 -14.02 -4.63 -16.70
CA ASN A 135 -15.19 -5.34 -16.18
C ASN A 135 -15.69 -6.40 -17.17
N GLU A 136 -15.69 -6.11 -18.48
CA GLU A 136 -16.00 -7.09 -19.53
C GLU A 136 -15.02 -8.28 -19.48
N LEU A 137 -13.71 -8.04 -19.47
CA LEU A 137 -12.71 -9.09 -19.39
C LEU A 137 -12.80 -9.90 -18.08
N SER A 138 -13.13 -9.23 -16.97
CA SER A 138 -13.35 -9.88 -15.67
C SER A 138 -14.58 -10.79 -15.71
N ASP A 139 -15.65 -10.36 -16.36
CA ASP A 139 -16.87 -11.16 -16.49
C ASP A 139 -16.69 -12.32 -17.47
N ASP A 140 -15.90 -12.15 -18.53
CA ASP A 140 -15.45 -13.24 -19.42
C ASP A 140 -14.72 -14.32 -18.64
N PHE A 141 -13.77 -13.91 -17.79
CA PHE A 141 -13.05 -14.83 -16.92
C PHE A 141 -14.00 -15.56 -15.95
N LYS A 142 -14.90 -14.84 -15.27
CA LYS A 142 -15.90 -15.42 -14.37
C LYS A 142 -16.81 -16.41 -15.09
N ARG A 143 -17.22 -16.11 -16.33
CA ARG A 143 -18.03 -17.03 -17.16
C ARG A 143 -17.23 -18.27 -17.55
N CYS A 144 -15.95 -18.13 -17.87
CA CYS A 144 -15.10 -19.26 -18.23
C CYS A 144 -14.94 -20.26 -17.07
N ILE A 145 -14.80 -19.75 -15.84
CA ILE A 145 -14.65 -20.58 -14.63
C ILE A 145 -16.00 -21.06 -14.07
N GLY A 146 -17.07 -20.26 -14.18
CA GLY A 146 -18.35 -20.51 -13.51
C GLY A 146 -19.16 -21.68 -14.07
N GLY A 147 -18.82 -22.18 -15.26
CA GLY A 147 -19.45 -23.34 -15.88
C GLY A 147 -18.67 -24.65 -15.72
N LYS A 148 -17.55 -24.67 -14.99
CA LYS A 148 -16.64 -25.82 -14.95
C LYS A 148 -16.25 -26.18 -13.53
N ASP A 149 -16.21 -27.47 -13.25
CA ASP A 149 -15.73 -27.95 -11.96
C ASP A 149 -14.23 -27.64 -11.79
N VAL A 150 -13.89 -27.05 -10.64
CA VAL A 150 -12.52 -26.63 -10.26
C VAL A 150 -11.51 -27.80 -10.29
N ASN A 151 -12.01 -29.04 -10.25
CA ASN A 151 -11.21 -30.27 -10.30
C ASN A 151 -10.87 -30.76 -11.71
N GLU A 152 -11.45 -30.17 -12.76
CA GLU A 152 -11.01 -30.47 -14.12
C GLU A 152 -9.69 -29.76 -14.39
N THR A 153 -8.60 -30.52 -14.49
CA THR A 153 -7.29 -30.05 -14.98
C THR A 153 -7.39 -29.32 -16.33
N ASN A 154 -8.51 -29.50 -17.04
CA ASN A 154 -8.84 -28.85 -18.30
C ASN A 154 -9.31 -27.39 -18.14
N MET A 155 -9.85 -26.98 -16.98
CA MET A 155 -10.34 -25.61 -16.76
C MET A 155 -9.22 -24.59 -16.97
N CYS A 156 -8.05 -24.85 -16.38
CA CYS A 156 -6.89 -23.97 -16.48
C CYS A 156 -6.36 -23.86 -17.91
N ASN A 157 -6.36 -24.95 -18.69
CA ASN A 157 -5.94 -24.91 -20.08
C ASN A 157 -6.93 -24.13 -20.95
N ILE A 158 -8.24 -24.33 -20.75
CA ILE A 158 -9.26 -23.65 -21.56
C ILE A 158 -9.35 -22.16 -21.21
N CYS A 159 -9.23 -21.79 -19.93
CA CYS A 159 -9.36 -20.41 -19.49
C CYS A 159 -8.01 -19.66 -19.43
N MET A 160 -6.90 -20.29 -19.83
CA MET A 160 -5.58 -19.66 -19.79
C MET A 160 -5.56 -18.39 -20.63
N ASP A 161 -6.07 -18.45 -21.87
CA ASP A 161 -6.06 -17.29 -22.78
C ASP A 161 -6.96 -16.16 -22.28
N VAL A 162 -8.10 -16.48 -21.66
CA VAL A 162 -8.99 -15.50 -21.05
C VAL A 162 -8.30 -14.80 -19.87
N TYR A 163 -7.64 -15.60 -19.00
CA TYR A 163 -6.90 -15.07 -17.87
C TYR A 163 -5.69 -14.22 -18.29
N THR A 164 -4.91 -14.67 -19.26
CA THR A 164 -3.72 -13.93 -19.74
C THR A 164 -4.13 -12.63 -20.42
N ASN A 165 -5.23 -12.62 -21.17
CA ASN A 165 -5.79 -11.40 -21.73
C ASN A 165 -6.16 -10.39 -20.63
N LEU A 166 -6.92 -10.82 -19.62
CA LEU A 166 -7.27 -9.99 -18.46
C LEU A 166 -6.03 -9.47 -17.70
N ASP A 167 -5.03 -10.33 -17.43
CA ASP A 167 -3.80 -9.95 -16.74
C ASP A 167 -2.94 -8.98 -17.56
N SER A 168 -2.89 -9.17 -18.88
CA SER A 168 -2.18 -8.27 -19.78
C SER A 168 -2.84 -6.89 -19.86
N PHE A 169 -4.17 -6.84 -19.92
CA PHE A 169 -4.90 -5.58 -19.90
C PHE A 169 -4.72 -4.86 -18.56
N TYR A 170 -4.87 -5.57 -17.43
CA TYR A 170 -4.59 -4.99 -16.12
C TYR A 170 -3.19 -4.40 -16.04
N LYS A 171 -2.16 -5.08 -16.55
CA LYS A 171 -0.79 -4.55 -16.60
C LYS A 171 -0.64 -3.33 -17.48
N SER A 172 -1.38 -3.23 -18.58
CA SER A 172 -1.34 -2.05 -19.45
C SER A 172 -1.91 -0.79 -18.77
N ILE A 173 -2.90 -0.94 -17.89
CA ILE A 173 -3.51 0.18 -17.16
C ILE A 173 -2.86 0.42 -15.78
N SER A 174 -2.29 -0.63 -15.19
CA SER A 174 -1.54 -0.59 -13.95
C SER A 174 -0.11 -0.13 -14.25
N ASN A 175 0.12 1.19 -14.28
CA ASN A 175 1.46 1.76 -14.43
C ASN A 175 2.41 1.22 -13.36
N GLU A 176 3.19 0.18 -13.71
CA GLU A 176 4.22 -0.38 -12.83
C GLU A 176 5.33 0.64 -12.53
N ASN A 177 5.43 1.75 -13.28
CA ASN A 177 6.57 2.68 -13.19
C ASN A 177 6.28 4.17 -12.93
N GLU A 178 5.06 4.72 -12.98
CA GLU A 178 4.86 6.13 -12.57
C GLU A 178 3.38 6.54 -12.36
N LYS A 179 3.04 6.81 -11.09
CA LYS A 179 2.00 7.69 -10.52
C LYS A 179 0.52 7.63 -10.96
N ILE A 180 0.12 7.08 -12.10
CA ILE A 180 -1.31 6.92 -12.45
C ILE A 180 -1.74 5.52 -12.01
N GLY A 181 -2.38 5.44 -10.85
CA GLY A 181 -2.77 4.16 -10.25
C GLY A 181 -4.18 3.77 -10.69
N VAL A 182 -4.47 2.48 -10.73
CA VAL A 182 -5.83 1.98 -10.98
C VAL A 182 -6.69 2.16 -9.70
N CYS A 183 -8.00 2.34 -9.86
CA CYS A 183 -8.92 2.40 -8.72
C CYS A 183 -8.97 1.07 -7.94
N MET A 184 -9.26 1.17 -6.64
CA MET A 184 -9.18 0.04 -5.71
C MET A 184 -10.14 -1.11 -6.04
N ASP A 185 -11.31 -0.82 -6.63
CA ASP A 185 -12.28 -1.84 -7.06
C ASP A 185 -11.65 -2.82 -8.08
N ILE A 186 -10.93 -2.29 -9.08
CA ILE A 186 -10.21 -3.08 -10.08
C ILE A 186 -9.05 -3.85 -9.45
N VAL A 187 -8.27 -3.19 -8.58
CA VAL A 187 -7.13 -3.80 -7.88
C VAL A 187 -7.58 -5.01 -7.04
N ASP A 188 -8.67 -4.85 -6.27
CA ASP A 188 -9.23 -5.93 -5.45
C ASP A 188 -9.77 -7.07 -6.31
N MET A 189 -10.50 -6.76 -7.39
CA MET A 189 -10.99 -7.76 -8.33
C MET A 189 -9.84 -8.57 -8.97
N MET A 190 -8.77 -7.89 -9.38
CA MET A 190 -7.61 -8.55 -9.98
C MET A 190 -6.85 -9.39 -8.95
N ASN A 191 -6.70 -8.91 -7.71
CA ASN A 191 -6.07 -9.67 -6.63
C ASN A 191 -6.85 -10.95 -6.30
N GLN A 192 -8.18 -10.88 -6.26
CA GLN A 192 -9.03 -12.06 -6.09
C GLN A 192 -8.89 -13.03 -7.26
N THR A 193 -8.89 -12.53 -8.50
CA THR A 193 -8.70 -13.32 -9.72
C THR A 193 -7.36 -14.05 -9.71
N ARG A 194 -6.26 -13.34 -9.43
CA ARG A 194 -4.91 -13.93 -9.30
C ARG A 194 -4.83 -14.92 -8.15
N GLY A 195 -5.47 -14.63 -7.01
CA GLY A 195 -5.54 -15.53 -5.87
C GLY A 195 -6.26 -16.84 -6.20
N PHE A 196 -7.38 -16.77 -6.91
CA PHE A 196 -8.10 -17.94 -7.43
C PHE A 196 -7.23 -18.71 -8.44
N TRP A 197 -6.67 -18.02 -9.42
CA TRP A 197 -5.86 -18.63 -10.48
C TRP A 197 -4.61 -19.33 -9.92
N SER A 198 -3.90 -18.69 -8.99
CA SER A 198 -2.71 -19.26 -8.35
C SER A 198 -3.03 -20.55 -7.59
N LYS A 199 -4.13 -20.56 -6.82
CA LYS A 199 -4.52 -21.74 -6.03
C LYS A 199 -4.91 -22.93 -6.90
N ASN A 200 -5.62 -22.68 -8.00
CA ASN A 200 -6.23 -23.74 -8.81
C ASN A 200 -5.39 -24.14 -10.03
N CYS A 201 -4.63 -23.20 -10.61
CA CYS A 201 -3.95 -23.39 -11.89
C CYS A 201 -2.41 -23.29 -11.83
N CYS A 202 -1.81 -22.73 -10.78
CA CYS A 202 -0.34 -22.64 -10.69
C CYS A 202 0.35 -23.92 -10.18
N LYS A 203 -0.35 -25.05 -9.99
CA LYS A 203 0.27 -26.34 -9.62
C LYS A 203 1.32 -26.84 -10.63
N TYR A 204 1.33 -26.31 -11.85
CA TYR A 204 2.20 -26.76 -12.95
C TYR A 204 3.42 -25.88 -13.25
N ARG A 205 3.65 -24.79 -12.51
CA ARG A 205 4.86 -23.97 -12.68
C ARG A 205 6.01 -24.49 -11.79
N HIS A 206 6.27 -25.80 -11.85
CA HIS A 206 7.60 -26.31 -11.51
C HIS A 206 8.49 -26.02 -12.71
N HIS A 207 9.06 -24.81 -12.76
CA HIS A 207 10.23 -24.63 -13.60
C HIS A 207 11.27 -25.61 -13.09
N VAL A 208 11.73 -26.45 -13.99
CA VAL A 208 12.82 -27.37 -13.70
C VAL A 208 14.07 -26.52 -13.55
N GLU A 209 14.35 -26.11 -12.31
CA GLU A 209 15.52 -25.33 -11.88
C GLU A 209 16.85 -26.13 -12.05
N PHE A 210 16.88 -27.15 -12.92
CA PHE A 210 18.06 -27.97 -13.19
C PHE A 210 19.25 -27.13 -13.63
N ILE A 211 19.02 -26.06 -14.38
CA ILE A 211 20.07 -25.13 -14.81
C ILE A 211 20.71 -24.45 -13.58
N PHE A 212 19.89 -24.01 -12.63
CA PHE A 212 20.36 -23.38 -11.39
C PHE A 212 21.05 -24.38 -10.45
N VAL A 213 20.51 -25.60 -10.34
CA VAL A 213 21.12 -26.67 -9.54
C VAL A 213 22.47 -27.09 -10.13
N PHE A 214 22.55 -27.27 -11.45
CA PHE A 214 23.79 -27.66 -12.13
C PHE A 214 24.86 -26.57 -12.05
N SER A 215 24.49 -25.30 -12.23
CA SER A 215 25.44 -24.19 -12.12
C SER A 215 26.00 -24.07 -10.70
N THR A 216 25.15 -24.21 -9.68
CA THR A 216 25.57 -24.21 -8.28
C THR A 216 26.48 -25.39 -7.95
N ALA A 217 26.14 -26.59 -8.43
CA ALA A 217 26.96 -27.79 -8.23
C ALA A 217 28.34 -27.67 -8.92
N ALA A 218 28.40 -27.12 -10.13
CA ALA A 218 29.64 -26.89 -10.86
C ALA A 218 30.56 -25.89 -10.14
N MET A 219 30.00 -24.82 -9.55
CA MET A 219 30.76 -23.86 -8.74
C MET A 219 31.38 -24.52 -7.52
N ILE A 220 30.60 -25.32 -6.78
CA ILE A 220 31.09 -26.07 -5.60
C ILE A 220 32.19 -27.06 -6.03
N PHE A 221 31.98 -27.79 -7.12
CA PHE A 221 32.94 -28.74 -7.65
C PHE A 221 34.28 -28.08 -8.04
N THR A 222 34.21 -26.91 -8.68
CA THR A 222 35.38 -26.12 -9.05
C THR A 222 36.17 -25.69 -7.82
N MET A 223 35.50 -25.28 -6.73
CA MET A 223 36.15 -24.96 -5.46
C MET A 223 36.87 -26.17 -4.83
N ILE A 224 36.22 -27.34 -4.85
CA ILE A 224 36.82 -28.60 -4.33
C ILE A 224 38.05 -28.98 -5.15
N ILE A 225 37.96 -28.95 -6.48
CA ILE A 225 39.09 -29.21 -7.38
C ILE A 225 40.24 -28.25 -7.08
N PHE A 226 39.97 -26.96 -6.96
CA PHE A 226 41.01 -25.98 -6.66
C PHE A 226 41.74 -26.30 -5.34
N TYR A 227 41.01 -26.65 -4.29
CA TYR A 227 41.61 -27.00 -3.00
C TYR A 227 42.42 -28.31 -3.05
N VAL A 228 41.94 -29.31 -3.80
CA VAL A 228 42.68 -30.56 -4.01
C VAL A 228 43.94 -30.32 -4.84
N LEU A 229 43.85 -29.55 -5.93
CA LEU A 229 44.98 -29.20 -6.79
C LEU A 229 46.03 -28.40 -6.03
N THR A 230 45.64 -27.40 -5.24
CA THR A 230 46.59 -26.67 -4.40
C THR A 230 47.27 -27.60 -3.39
N LYS A 231 46.54 -28.51 -2.72
CA LYS A 231 47.16 -29.47 -1.80
C LYS A 231 48.16 -30.40 -2.48
N ILE A 232 47.86 -30.91 -3.69
CA ILE A 232 48.75 -31.79 -4.45
C ILE A 232 49.96 -31.01 -5.00
N CYS A 233 49.72 -29.85 -5.63
CA CYS A 233 50.77 -29.03 -6.23
C CYS A 233 51.68 -28.34 -5.20
N THR A 234 51.23 -28.19 -3.95
CA THR A 234 52.01 -27.56 -2.87
C THR A 234 52.94 -28.57 -2.15
N ASP A 235 52.89 -29.86 -2.50
CA ASP A 235 53.80 -30.83 -1.86
C ASP A 235 55.24 -30.70 -2.41
N LYS A 236 56.09 -30.14 -1.53
CA LYS A 236 57.57 -30.11 -1.49
C LYS A 236 58.32 -29.11 -2.39
N ARG A 237 58.18 -27.81 -2.11
CA ARG A 237 59.38 -26.95 -2.03
C ARG A 237 59.85 -26.90 -0.58
N MET A 238 60.62 -27.90 -0.15
CA MET A 238 61.42 -27.71 1.07
C MET A 238 62.35 -26.52 0.79
N PRO A 239 62.33 -25.43 1.58
CA PRO A 239 63.35 -24.42 1.45
C PRO A 239 64.69 -25.14 1.68
N THR A 240 65.61 -25.05 0.71
CA THR A 240 66.97 -25.52 0.91
C THR A 240 67.54 -24.73 2.08
N VAL A 241 67.53 -25.31 3.27
CA VAL A 241 68.19 -24.73 4.44
C VAL A 241 69.67 -24.68 4.11
N PHE A 242 70.18 -23.51 3.75
CA PHE A 242 71.61 -23.30 3.61
C PHE A 242 72.26 -23.69 4.93
N LYS A 243 73.06 -24.76 4.95
CA LYS A 243 73.83 -25.18 6.13
C LYS A 243 74.66 -23.98 6.59
N GLN A 244 74.30 -23.42 7.74
CA GLN A 244 74.97 -22.26 8.31
C GLN A 244 76.33 -22.72 8.88
N THR A 245 77.39 -22.58 8.08
CA THR A 245 78.78 -22.99 8.43
C THR A 245 79.38 -22.22 9.62
N ARG A 246 78.77 -21.10 10.03
CA ARG A 246 79.26 -20.26 11.13
C ARG A 246 79.24 -20.95 12.50
N PHE A 247 78.32 -21.87 12.77
CA PHE A 247 78.29 -22.59 14.06
C PHE A 247 79.45 -23.60 14.21
N ALA A 248 79.89 -24.23 13.12
CA ALA A 248 81.02 -25.14 13.14
C ALA A 248 82.35 -24.42 13.46
N ASN A 249 82.53 -23.22 12.90
CA ASN A 249 83.74 -22.41 13.14
C ASN A 249 83.85 -21.90 14.59
N TYR A 250 82.71 -21.62 15.25
CA TYR A 250 82.69 -21.25 16.66
C TYR A 250 83.06 -22.42 17.59
N LEU A 251 82.56 -23.63 17.29
CA LEU A 251 82.92 -24.82 18.05
C LEU A 251 84.41 -25.15 17.93
N GLN A 252 84.97 -25.05 16.72
CA GLN A 252 86.41 -25.32 16.49
C GLN A 252 87.31 -24.28 17.18
N SER A 253 86.92 -23.00 17.16
CA SER A 253 87.60 -21.92 17.92
C SER A 253 87.55 -22.14 19.44
N SER A 254 86.40 -22.58 19.97
CA SER A 254 86.26 -22.84 21.41
C SER A 254 87.12 -24.02 21.88
N SER A 255 87.31 -25.03 21.03
CA SER A 255 88.11 -26.23 21.34
C SER A 255 89.63 -26.00 21.30
N SER A 256 90.11 -24.97 20.58
CA SER A 256 91.54 -24.64 20.52
C SER A 256 91.99 -23.74 21.68
N LEU A 257 91.05 -23.09 22.37
CA LEU A 257 91.30 -22.28 23.57
C LEU A 257 91.35 -23.11 24.87
N SER A 258 90.80 -24.33 24.90
CA SER A 258 90.85 -25.22 26.07
C SER A 258 92.12 -26.08 26.18
N THR A 259 92.99 -26.09 25.16
CA THR A 259 94.19 -26.96 25.09
C THR A 259 95.50 -26.19 25.25
N ARG A 260 95.46 -24.89 25.59
CA ARG A 260 96.60 -24.11 26.08
C ARG A 260 96.32 -23.59 27.50
N ARG A 261 96.39 -24.48 28.48
CA ARG A 261 96.70 -24.13 29.86
C ARG A 261 97.44 -25.30 30.51
#